data_AF-A0A9X2S6V0-F1
#
_entry.id   AF-A0A9X2S6V0-F1
#
_cell.length_a   1.000
_cell.length_b   1.000
_cell.length_c   1.000
_cell.angle_alpha   90.00
_cell.angle_beta   90.00
_cell.angle_gamma   90.00
#
_symmetry.space_group_name_H-M   'P 1'
#
loop_
_entity.id
_entity.type
_entity.pdbx_description
1 polymer ?
#
loop_
_entity_poly.entity_id
_entity_poly.type
_entity_poly.pdbx_seq_one_letter_code
_entity_poly.pdbx_strand_id
1 'polypeptide(L)'
;MMCHEFMSSKYSKGRFERLAAAFNKLGYNALAFDFSGCGESDNDSLTVEKEIDDLKSDISFTKSKGYKKIDLYGHSLGFLVIQN
;
A
#
# COMPACT_ATOMS: atom_id res chain seq x y z
N MET A 1 -6.51 0.64 -0.54
CA MET A 1 -5.05 0.84 -0.34
C MET A 1 -4.32 -0.16 -1.21
N MET A 2 -3.17 0.22 -1.77
CA MET A 2 -2.42 -0.60 -2.73
C MET A 2 -1.03 -0.94 -2.20
N CYS A 3 -0.72 -2.23 -2.06
CA CYS A 3 0.55 -2.76 -1.55
C CYS A 3 1.43 -3.27 -2.71
N HIS A 4 2.64 -2.72 -2.85
CA HIS A 4 3.51 -3.01 -3.99
C HIS A 4 4.26 -4.34 -3.87
N GLU A 5 4.90 -4.76 -4.98
CA GLU A 5 5.72 -5.98 -5.00
C GLU A 5 7.06 -5.82 -4.28
N PHE A 6 7.78 -6.93 -4.11
CA PHE A 6 9.13 -6.96 -3.54
C PHE A 6 10.08 -5.98 -4.25
N MET A 7 10.81 -5.18 -3.47
CA MET A 7 11.77 -4.18 -3.95
C MET A 7 11.18 -3.23 -5.01
N SER A 8 9.90 -2.89 -4.87
CA SER A 8 9.19 -1.93 -5.72
C SER A 8 8.98 -0.61 -4.96
N SER A 9 7.99 0.17 -5.36
CA SER A 9 7.58 1.40 -4.68
C SER A 9 6.08 1.65 -4.86
N LYS A 10 5.55 2.68 -4.20
CA LYS A 10 4.17 3.17 -4.30
C LYS A 10 3.72 3.45 -5.73
N TYR A 11 4.65 3.65 -6.66
CA TYR A 11 4.35 3.86 -8.07
C TYR A 11 4.13 2.53 -8.82
N SER A 12 4.77 1.44 -8.38
CA SER A 12 4.74 0.12 -9.03
C SER A 12 4.92 0.20 -10.56
N LYS A 13 5.95 0.94 -10.99
CA LYS A 13 6.26 1.26 -12.40
C LYS A 13 5.07 1.93 -13.14
N GLY A 14 4.35 2.81 -12.46
CA GLY A 14 3.20 3.56 -12.97
C GLY A 14 1.87 2.81 -12.94
N ARG A 15 1.83 1.54 -12.52
CA ARG A 15 0.56 0.79 -12.44
C ARG A 15 -0.36 1.34 -11.36
N PHE A 16 0.19 1.71 -10.21
CA PHE A 16 -0.62 2.17 -9.08
C PHE A 16 -1.19 3.56 -9.32
N GLU A 17 -0.49 4.43 -10.04
CA GLU A 17 -1.03 5.72 -10.47
C GLU A 17 -2.22 5.55 -11.42
N ARG A 18 -2.11 4.62 -12.38
CA ARG A 18 -3.21 4.30 -13.31
C ARG A 18 -4.43 3.72 -12.58
N LEU A 19 -4.20 2.83 -11.61
CA LEU A 19 -5.26 2.27 -10.77
C LEU A 19 -5.89 3.34 -9.88
N ALA A 20 -5.09 4.18 -9.23
CA ALA A 20 -5.57 5.30 -8.42
C ALA A 20 -6.45 6.24 -9.24
N ALA A 21 -6.01 6.61 -10.45
CA ALA A 21 -6.80 7.45 -11.36
C ALA A 21 -8.13 6.79 -11.75
N ALA A 22 -8.14 5.46 -11.96
CA ALA A 22 -9.37 4.72 -12.26
C ALA A 22 -10.32 4.68 -11.05
N PHE A 23 -9.81 4.41 -9.84
CA PHE A 23 -10.60 4.40 -8.61
C PHE A 23 -11.17 5.79 -8.27
N ASN A 24 -10.37 6.84 -8.42
CA ASN A 24 -10.81 8.21 -8.21
C ASN A 24 -11.97 8.60 -9.16
N LYS A 25 -11.92 8.17 -10.43
CA LYS A 25 -13.02 8.38 -11.39
C LYS A 25 -14.32 7.68 -10.98
N LEU A 26 -14.23 6.62 -10.20
CA LEU A 26 -15.38 5.88 -9.66
C LEU A 26 -15.83 6.40 -8.28
N GLY A 27 -15.22 7.47 -7.77
CA GLY A 27 -15.57 8.08 -6.49
C GLY A 27 -14.88 7.46 -5.26
N TYR A 28 -13.90 6.59 -5.46
CA TYR A 28 -13.10 6.03 -4.36
C TYR A 28 -11.84 6.86 -4.14
N ASN A 29 -11.40 6.94 -2.88
CA ASN A 29 -10.06 7.45 -2.57
C ASN A 29 -9.07 6.31 -2.66
N ALA A 30 -7.94 6.54 -3.32
CA ALA A 30 -6.86 5.57 -3.44
C ALA A 30 -5.63 6.03 -2.66
N LEU A 31 -5.07 5.12 -1.86
CA LEU A 31 -3.80 5.29 -1.14
C LEU A 31 -2.82 4.21 -1.61
N ALA A 32 -1.65 4.63 -2.06
CA ALA A 32 -0.48 3.81 -2.30
C ALA A 32 0.65 4.36 -1.44
N PHE A 33 1.47 3.46 -0.89
CA PHE A 33 2.54 3.79 0.04
C PHE A 33 3.77 2.94 -0.25
N ASP A 34 4.92 3.39 0.26
CA ASP A 34 6.18 2.68 0.16
C ASP A 34 6.36 1.86 1.44
N PHE A 35 6.59 0.55 1.33
CA PHE A 35 7.03 -0.26 2.48
C PHE A 35 8.37 0.24 3.02
N SER A 36 8.64 -0.03 4.30
CA SER A 36 9.94 0.22 4.92
C SER A 36 11.06 -0.40 4.09
N GLY A 37 12.14 0.34 3.85
CA GLY A 37 13.24 -0.07 2.97
C GLY A 37 12.98 0.05 1.47
N CYS A 38 11.84 0.62 1.05
CA CYS A 38 11.48 0.84 -0.35
C CYS A 38 11.19 2.31 -0.66
N GLY A 39 11.41 2.71 -1.91
CA GLY A 39 10.98 4.02 -2.43
C GLY A 39 11.50 5.22 -1.62
N GLU A 40 10.57 6.02 -1.12
CA GLU A 40 10.85 7.20 -0.28
C GLU A 40 10.74 6.92 1.23
N SER A 41 10.41 5.69 1.62
CA SER A 41 10.42 5.28 3.03
C SER A 41 11.85 5.09 3.53
N ASP A 42 12.01 5.16 4.85
CA ASP A 42 13.32 5.01 5.48
C ASP A 42 13.98 3.68 5.14
N ASN A 43 15.32 3.67 5.08
CA ASN A 43 16.08 2.44 4.88
C ASN A 43 15.85 1.48 6.05
N ASP A 44 15.39 0.27 5.73
CA ASP A 44 15.18 -0.79 6.72
C ASP A 44 15.26 -2.18 6.06
N SER A 45 15.22 -3.23 6.89
CA SER A 45 15.17 -4.63 6.45
C SER A 45 13.83 -4.97 5.80
N LEU A 46 13.89 -5.58 4.61
CA LEU A 46 12.72 -6.05 3.88
C LEU A 46 12.25 -7.42 4.41
N THR A 47 11.45 -7.43 5.48
CA THR A 47 10.81 -8.64 6.01
C THR A 47 9.30 -8.55 5.95
N VAL A 48 8.63 -9.69 5.75
CA VAL A 48 7.17 -9.74 5.64
C VAL A 48 6.49 -9.22 6.91
N GLU A 49 7.06 -9.51 8.09
CA GLU A 49 6.52 -9.05 9.37
C GLU A 49 6.50 -7.53 9.47
N LYS A 50 7.55 -6.85 8.98
CA LYS A 50 7.62 -5.39 8.96
C LYS A 50 6.65 -4.80 7.95
N GLU A 51 6.56 -5.38 6.76
CA GLU A 51 5.59 -4.93 5.75
C GLU A 51 4.13 -5.07 6.24
N ILE A 52 3.83 -6.10 7.03
CA ILE A 52 2.53 -6.25 7.72
C ILE A 52 2.31 -5.12 8.74
N ASP A 53 3.33 -4.75 9.52
CA ASP A 53 3.23 -3.67 10.51
C ASP A 53 3.11 -2.29 9.85
N ASP A 54 3.78 -2.06 8.72
CA ASP A 54 3.60 -0.88 7.88
C ASP A 54 2.15 -0.78 7.39
N LEU A 55 1.60 -1.87 6.84
CA LEU A 55 0.21 -1.92 6.38
C LEU A 55 -0.77 -1.64 7.53
N LYS A 56 -0.57 -2.21 8.71
CA LYS A 56 -1.40 -1.95 9.90
C LYS A 56 -1.34 -0.49 10.33
N SER A 57 -0.16 0.12 10.28
CA SER A 57 0.05 1.54 10.58
C SER A 57 -0.71 2.42 9.60
N ASP A 58 -0.61 2.14 8.31
CA ASP A 58 -1.31 2.91 7.27
C ASP A 58 -2.83 2.71 7.29
N ILE A 59 -3.32 1.52 7.63
CA ILE A 59 -4.75 1.27 7.89
C ILE A 59 -5.22 2.12 9.07
N SER A 60 -4.43 2.18 10.15
CA SER A 60 -4.76 2.96 11.34
C SER A 60 -4.78 4.46 11.04
N PHE A 61 -3.78 4.95 10.31
CA PHE A 61 -3.75 6.31 9.79
C PHE A 61 -4.98 6.60 8.91
N THR A 62 -5.30 5.72 7.97
CA THR A 62 -6.46 5.89 7.07
C THR A 62 -7.77 5.94 7.85
N LYS A 63 -7.96 5.05 8.84
CA LYS A 63 -9.12 5.10 9.75
C LYS A 63 -9.16 6.40 10.55
N SER A 64 -8.03 6.92 11.02
CA SER A 64 -7.96 8.20 11.74
C SER A 64 -8.43 9.40 10.89
N LYS A 65 -8.34 9.29 9.56
CA LYS A 65 -8.88 10.29 8.61
C LYS A 65 -10.38 10.17 8.36
N GLY A 66 -11.07 9.24 9.02
CA GLY A 66 -12.52 9.07 8.96
C GLY A 66 -13.00 8.01 7.96
N TYR A 67 -12.10 7.30 7.28
CA TYR A 67 -12.44 6.22 6.36
C TYR A 67 -12.90 4.97 7.12
N LYS A 68 -14.10 4.47 6.80
CA LYS A 68 -14.72 3.32 7.50
C LYS A 68 -14.59 2.00 6.75
N LYS A 69 -14.52 2.06 5.42
CA LYS A 69 -14.36 0.89 4.54
C LYS A 69 -13.03 1.05 3.81
N ILE A 70 -12.20 0.02 3.92
CA ILE A 70 -10.85 0.01 3.34
C ILE A 70 -10.72 -1.30 2.58
N ASP A 71 -10.68 -1.21 1.26
CA ASP A 71 -10.36 -2.33 0.40
C ASP A 71 -8.85 -2.38 0.18
N LEU A 72 -8.28 -3.58 0.15
CA LEU A 72 -6.86 -3.81 -0.05
C LEU A 72 -6.62 -4.43 -1.42
N TYR A 73 -5.63 -3.92 -2.13
CA TYR A 73 -5.17 -4.44 -3.41
C TYR A 73 -3.67 -4.70 -3.31
N GLY A 74 -3.22 -5.89 -3.68
CA GLY A 74 -1.81 -6.23 -3.69
C GLY A 74 -1.51 -7.22 -4.78
N HIS A 75 -0.27 -7.17 -5.27
CA HIS A 75 0.23 -8.10 -6.27
C HIS A 75 1.52 -8.74 -5.75
N SER A 76 1.73 -10.03 -6.03
CA SER A 76 2.90 -10.79 -5.55
C SER A 76 3.09 -10.66 -4.03
N LEU A 77 4.24 -10.16 -3.55
CA LEU A 77 4.51 -9.91 -2.14
C LEU A 77 3.42 -9.06 -1.47
N GLY A 78 2.93 -8.01 -2.14
CA GLY A 78 1.86 -7.18 -1.60
C GLY A 78 0.56 -7.96 -1.33
N PHE A 79 0.28 -9.02 -2.10
CA PHE A 79 -0.86 -9.91 -1.81
C PHE A 79 -0.58 -10.79 -0.58
N LEU A 80 0.66 -11.29 -0.42
CA LEU A 80 1.05 -12.05 0.77
C LEU A 80 0.90 -11.21 2.04
N VAL A 81 1.33 -9.95 2.01
CA VAL A 81 1.22 -9.01 3.15
C VAL A 81 -0.24 -8.77 3.54
N ILE A 82 -1.15 -8.61 2.57
CA ILE A 82 -2.58 -8.38 2.82
C ILE A 82 -3.28 -9.56 3.52
N GLN A 83 -2.77 -10.77 3.32
CA GLN A 83 -3.41 -12.00 3.83
C GLN A 83 -3.05 -12.32 5.29
N ASN A 84 -2.17 -11.53 5.92
CA ASN A 84 -1.66 -11.74 7.29
C ASN A 84 -1.96 -10.54 8.21
#